data_AF-B8GPK7-F1
#
_entry.id   AF-B8GPK7-F1
#
_cell.length_a   1.000
_cell.length_b   1.000
_cell.length_c   1.000
_cell.angle_alpha   90.00
_cell.angle_beta   90.00
_cell.angle_gamma   90.00
#
_symmetry.space_group_name_H-M   'P 1'
#
loop_
_entity.id
_entity.type
_entity.pdbx_description
1 polymer ?
#
loop_
_entity_poly.entity_id
_entity_poly.type
_entity_poly.pdbx_seq_one_letter_code
_entity_poly.pdbx_strand_id
1 'polypeptide(L)' 'MARTLILYSRVGCHLCEQMHAQLAAIDFPDDVSLKTVDVDADPALRARFNVKVPVLALDDEILCCHFLDETELRQALSDG' A
#
# COMPACT_ATOMS: atom_id res chain seq x y z
N MET A 1 1.16 -18.84 1.45
CA MET A 1 2.45 -18.28 1.91
C MET A 1 2.10 -16.86 2.24
N ALA A 2 1.99 -16.54 3.52
CA ALA A 2 1.32 -15.31 3.92
C ALA A 2 2.00 -14.09 3.28
N ARG A 3 1.26 -13.38 2.43
CA ARG A 3 1.72 -12.16 1.75
C ARG A 3 1.42 -10.95 2.62
N THR A 4 2.33 -10.00 2.69
CA THR A 4 2.14 -8.77 3.46
C THR A 4 1.99 -7.58 2.54
N LEU A 5 0.83 -6.93 2.56
CA LEU A 5 0.56 -5.70 1.82
C LEU A 5 0.88 -4.51 2.71
N ILE A 6 1.84 -3.68 2.32
CA ILE A 6 2.30 -2.52 3.07
C ILE A 6 1.87 -1.25 2.33
N LEU A 7 0.98 -0.47 2.96
CA LEU A 7 0.60 0.85 2.49
C LEU A 7 1.47 1.91 3.19
N TYR A 8 2.44 2.45 2.46
CA TYR A 8 3.18 3.62 2.89
C TYR A 8 2.34 4.87 2.65
N SER A 9 1.91 5.49 3.73
CA SER A 9 1.07 6.69 3.71
C SER A 9 1.67 7.77 4.60
N ARG A 10 1.08 8.96 4.56
CA ARG A 10 1.42 10.04 5.49
C ARG A 10 0.15 10.75 5.96
N VAL A 11 0.18 11.22 7.19
CA VAL A 11 -0.90 12.04 7.74
C VAL A 11 -1.10 13.31 6.90
N GLY A 12 -2.37 13.65 6.63
CA GLY A 12 -2.77 14.90 5.96
C GLY A 12 -2.79 14.86 4.43
N CYS A 13 -2.73 13.68 3.82
CA CYS A 13 -2.83 13.52 2.37
C CYS A 13 -4.19 12.91 1.97
N HIS A 14 -5.01 13.69 1.26
CA HIS A 14 -6.32 13.23 0.79
C HIS A 14 -6.24 12.00 -0.13
N LEU A 15 -5.19 11.90 -0.94
CA LEU A 15 -4.93 10.74 -1.79
C LEU A 15 -4.72 9.46 -0.97
N CYS A 16 -4.05 9.55 0.18
CA CYS A 16 -3.85 8.40 1.07
C CYS A 16 -5.19 7.91 1.63
N GLU A 17 -6.10 8.82 2.01
CA GLU A 17 -7.43 8.45 2.49
C GLU A 17 -8.25 7.75 1.40
N GLN A 18 -8.20 8.26 0.17
CA GLN A 18 -8.87 7.60 -0.97
C GLN A 18 -8.30 6.20 -1.24
N MET A 19 -6.98 6.03 -1.15
CA MET A 19 -6.34 4.72 -1.34
C MET A 19 -6.76 3.75 -0.23
N HIS A 20 -6.76 4.21 1.02
CA HIS A 20 -7.15 3.41 2.18
C HIS A 20 -8.63 3.00 2.10
N ALA A 21 -9.52 3.90 1.66
CA ALA A 21 -10.93 3.58 1.47
C ALA A 21 -11.14 2.50 0.40
N GLN A 22 -10.41 2.57 -0.71
CA GLN A 22 -10.46 1.55 -1.76
C GLN A 22 -9.90 0.21 -1.27
N LEU A 23 -8.75 0.21 -0.59
CA LEU A 23 -8.18 -0.99 0.01
C LEU A 23 -9.12 -1.63 1.03
N ALA A 24 -9.79 -0.82 1.86
CA ALA A 24 -10.78 -1.31 2.82
C ALA A 24 -12.04 -1.88 2.16
N ALA A 25 -12.33 -1.50 0.90
CA ALA A 25 -13.41 -2.06 0.11
C ALA A 25 -13.00 -3.35 -0.64
N ILE A 26 -11.71 -3.70 -0.65
CA ILE A 26 -11.20 -4.94 -1.23
C ILE A 26 -11.21 -6.01 -0.16
N ASP A 27 -11.82 -7.15 -0.49
CA ASP A 27 -11.76 -8.35 0.33
C ASP A 27 -10.41 -9.05 0.07
N PHE A 28 -9.52 -9.02 1.06
CA PHE A 28 -8.24 -9.71 0.97
C PHE A 28 -8.40 -11.18 1.38
N PRO A 29 -7.72 -12.12 0.72
CA PRO A 29 -7.71 -13.50 1.16
C PRO A 29 -7.04 -13.61 2.55
N ASP A 30 -7.38 -14.65 3.31
CA ASP A 30 -6.87 -14.90 4.67
C ASP A 30 -5.32 -14.98 4.74
N ASP A 31 -4.68 -15.32 3.61
CA ASP A 31 -3.23 -15.40 3.45
C ASP A 31 -2.60 -14.01 3.15
N VAL A 32 -3.37 -12.92 3.13
CA VAL A 32 -2.88 -11.54 2.88
C VAL A 32 -3.20 -10.63 4.06
N SER A 33 -2.19 -9.94 4.57
CA SER A 33 -2.33 -8.96 5.65
C SER A 33 -2.02 -7.54 5.17
N LEU A 34 -3.00 -6.64 5.27
CA LEU A 34 -2.80 -5.20 5.03
C LEU A 34 -2.22 -4.52 6.27
N LYS A 35 -1.10 -3.81 6.09
CA LYS A 35 -0.40 -3.02 7.10
C LYS A 35 -0.15 -1.62 6.59
N THR A 36 -0.60 -0.63 7.34
CA THR A 36 -0.32 0.78 7.03
C THR A 36 0.94 1.22 7.77
N VAL A 37 1.89 1.81 7.05
CA VAL A 37 3.13 2.37 7.59
C VAL A 37 3.16 3.86 7.30
N ASP A 38 3.35 4.67 8.34
CA ASP A 38 3.51 6.10 8.18
C ASP A 38 4.96 6.42 7.81
N VAL A 39 5.17 7.04 6.64
CA VAL A 39 6.53 7.37 6.18
C VAL A 39 7.16 8.49 7.00
N ASP A 40 6.38 9.31 7.70
CA ASP A 40 6.89 10.39 8.56
C ASP A 40 7.45 9.84 9.88
N ALA A 41 6.99 8.66 10.31
CA ALA A 41 7.53 7.95 11.47
C ALA A 41 9.00 7.52 11.29
N ASP A 42 9.43 7.28 10.04
CA ASP A 42 10.78 6.82 9.71
C ASP A 42 11.48 7.79 8.75
N PRO A 43 12.54 8.50 9.18
CA PRO A 43 13.21 9.49 8.33
C PRO A 43 13.83 8.89 7.06
N ALA A 44 14.20 7.60 7.10
CA ALA A 44 14.69 6.87 5.92
C ALA A 44 13.57 6.61 4.89
N LEU A 45 12.38 6.19 5.34
CA LEU A 45 11.22 6.00 4.49
C LEU A 45 10.73 7.35 3.96
N ARG A 46 10.69 8.38 4.80
CA ARG A 46 10.38 9.75 4.40
C ARG A 46 11.30 10.21 3.28
N ALA A 47 12.61 10.05 3.40
CA ALA A 47 13.54 10.44 2.34
C ALA A 47 13.34 9.66 1.03
N ARG A 48 13.02 8.36 1.13
CA ARG A 48 12.84 7.45 -0.03
C ARG A 48 11.50 7.66 -0.74
N PHE A 49 10.43 7.94 0.01
CA PHE A 49 9.04 8.01 -0.47
C PHE A 49 8.41 9.41 -0.36
N ASN A 50 9.19 10.43 -0.03
CA ASN A 50 8.74 11.81 0.29
C ASN A 50 7.63 12.35 -0.62
N VAL A 51 7.81 12.15 -1.93
CA VAL A 51 6.89 12.63 -2.99
C VAL A 51 6.15 11.50 -3.69
N LYS A 52 6.39 10.24 -3.31
CA LYS A 52 5.81 9.05 -3.95
C LYS A 52 4.57 8.53 -3.23
N VAL A 53 4.33 8.97 -1.99
CA VAL A 53 3.15 8.56 -1.22
C VAL A 53 1.84 9.02 -1.86
N PRO A 54 0.77 8.20 -1.77
CA PRO A 54 0.75 6.86 -1.16
C PRO A 54 1.48 5.82 -2.03
N VAL A 55 2.23 4.90 -1.40
CA VAL A 55 2.91 3.78 -2.08
C VAL A 55 2.39 2.48 -1.52
N LEU A 56 1.98 1.57 -2.41
CA LEU A 56 1.56 0.22 -2.05
C LEU A 56 2.64 -0.78 -2.43
N ALA A 57 3.05 -1.59 -1.47
CA ALA A 57 3.99 -2.68 -1.69
C ALA A 57 3.37 -4.01 -1.25
N LEU A 58 3.67 -5.09 -1.96
CA LEU A 58 3.33 -6.46 -1.60
C LEU A 58 4.63 -7.24 -1.43
N ASP A 59 4.87 -7.78 -0.25
CA ASP A 59 6.06 -8.61 0.02
C ASP A 59 7.40 -7.91 -0.32
N ASP A 60 7.50 -6.61 -0.05
CA ASP A 60 8.62 -5.70 -0.40
C ASP A 60 8.65 -5.22 -1.87
N GLU A 61 7.82 -5.78 -2.75
CA GLU A 61 7.69 -5.33 -4.13
C GLU A 61 6.70 -4.17 -4.25
N ILE A 62 7.13 -3.05 -4.81
CA ILE A 62 6.26 -1.90 -5.05
C ILE A 62 5.32 -2.23 -6.20
N LEU A 63 4.02 -2.30 -5.90
CA LEU A 63 2.97 -2.41 -6.91
C LEU A 63 2.77 -1.03 -7.55
N CYS A 64 2.29 -0.05 -6.77
CA CYS A 64 1.85 1.23 -7.32
C CYS A 64 2.23 2.40 -6.41
N CYS A 65 2.35 3.58 -7.01
CA CYS A 65 2.59 4.85 -6.32
C CYS A 65 1.55 5.89 -6.75
N HIS A 66 1.22 6.84 -5.88
CA HIS A 66 0.25 7.93 -6.07
C HIS A 66 -1.21 7.52 -6.18
N PHE A 67 -1.52 6.45 -6.90
CA PHE A 67 -2.86 5.92 -7.11
C PHE A 67 -2.89 4.42 -6.86
N LEU A 68 -4.06 3.90 -6.46
CA LEU A 68 -4.29 2.46 -6.34
C LEU A 68 -4.65 1.91 -7.71
N ASP A 69 -3.82 1.02 -8.24
CA ASP A 69 -4.23 0.17 -9.35
C ASP A 69 -4.87 -1.11 -8.79
N GLU A 70 -6.18 -1.05 -8.60
CA GLU A 70 -6.95 -2.21 -8.11
C GLU A 70 -6.76 -3.44 -9.00
N THR A 71 -6.56 -3.26 -10.29
CA THR A 71 -6.32 -4.35 -11.24
C THR A 71 -5.02 -5.06 -10.93
N GLU A 72 -3.92 -4.32 -10.79
CA GLU A 72 -2.59 -4.89 -10.51
C GLU A 72 -2.56 -5.53 -9.12
N LEU A 73 -3.17 -4.87 -8.12
CA LEU A 73 -3.35 -5.45 -6.79
C LEU A 73 -4.12 -6.78 -6.86
N ARG A 74 -5.28 -6.82 -7.51
CA ARG A 74 -6.07 -8.06 -7.65
C ARG A 74 -5.30 -9.16 -8.37
N GLN A 75 -4.53 -8.82 -9.40
CA GLN A 75 -3.68 -9.77 -10.10
C GLN A 75 -2.59 -10.32 -9.19
N ALA A 76 -1.87 -9.47 -8.46
CA ALA A 76 -0.82 -9.89 -7.52
C ALA A 76 -1.37 -10.77 -6.39
N LEU A 77 -2.62 -10.52 -5.95
CA LEU A 77 -3.31 -11.37 -4.97
C LEU A 77 -3.80 -12.70 -5.55
N SER A 78 -4.05 -12.76 -6.86
CA SER A 78 -4.56 -13.95 -7.56
C SER A 78 -3.44 -14.84 -8.16
N ASP A 79 -2.23 -14.29 -8.36
CA ASP A 79 -1.06 -15.00 -8.89
C ASP A 79 -0.37 -15.85 -7.81
N GLY A 80 -1.11 -16.82 -7.25
CA GLY A 80 -0.49 -17.98 -6.63
C GLY A 80 -1.38 -18.72 -5.66
#